data_AF-A0A9N9TFF9-F1
#
_entry.id   AF-A0A9N9TFF9-F1
#
_cell.length_a   1.000
_cell.length_b   1.000
_cell.length_c   1.000
_cell.angle_alpha   90.00
_cell.angle_beta   90.00
_cell.angle_gamma   90.00
#
_symmetry.space_group_name_H-M   'P 1'
#
loop_
_entity.id
_entity.type
_entity.pdbx_description
1 polymer ?
#
loop_
_entity_poly.entity_id
_entity_poly.type
_entity_poly.pdbx_seq_one_letter_code
_entity_poly.pdbx_strand_id
1 'polypeptide(L)'
;MRKLIFIERMFLLMQRGFLSGGSRLGFSTRNVRLTMKLLVVAVLCAIFVNADAWVAFIKADPETAHLGDCYTTHHKLGAMKSGEERRIEGQCAVARCSTGGDIQLVGCGKVMAMPPLRVDPGDLSLPYPQCCPHIAKPEVTIGSFNPALEKQGSATL
;
A
#
# COMPACT_ATOMS: atom_id res chain seq x y z
N MET A 1 2.00 12.97 2.88
CA MET A 1 2.96 13.83 3.61
C MET A 1 3.21 13.46 5.07
N ARG A 2 2.33 12.71 5.78
CA ARG A 2 2.56 12.32 7.19
C ARG A 2 3.51 11.12 7.43
N LYS A 3 3.79 10.29 6.40
CA LYS A 3 4.73 9.15 6.51
C LYS A 3 6.20 9.58 6.70
N LEU A 4 6.60 10.77 6.22
CA LEU A 4 8.00 11.23 6.35
C LEU A 4 8.40 11.63 7.77
N ILE A 5 7.46 12.14 8.58
CA ILE A 5 7.76 12.63 9.94
C ILE A 5 8.10 11.47 10.90
N PHE A 6 7.50 10.30 10.69
CA PHE A 6 7.72 9.14 11.55
C PHE A 6 9.11 8.51 11.36
N ILE A 7 9.63 8.55 10.12
CA ILE A 7 10.94 7.99 9.77
C ILE A 7 12.09 8.87 10.32
N GLU A 8 11.97 10.20 10.25
CA GLU A 8 13.00 11.09 10.80
C GLU A 8 13.15 10.95 12.33
N ARG A 9 12.05 10.82 13.07
CA ARG A 9 12.11 10.65 14.53
C ARG A 9 12.71 9.30 14.95
N MET A 10 12.52 8.25 14.15
CA MET A 10 13.13 6.94 14.43
C MET A 10 14.65 6.95 14.17
N PHE A 11 15.09 7.67 13.13
CA PHE A 11 16.51 7.82 12.80
C PHE A 11 17.27 8.60 13.90
N LEU A 12 16.66 9.64 14.47
CA LEU A 12 17.25 10.42 15.58
C LEU A 12 17.34 9.63 16.90
N LEU A 13 16.44 8.68 17.14
CA LEU A 13 16.51 7.84 18.34
C LEU A 13 17.59 6.75 18.23
N MET A 14 17.88 6.23 17.03
CA MET A 14 19.00 5.30 16.84
C MET A 14 20.38 5.96 17.03
N GLN A 15 20.55 7.22 16.63
CA GLN A 15 21.84 7.91 16.79
C GLN A 15 22.19 8.18 18.26
N ARG A 16 21.20 8.39 19.13
CA ARG A 16 21.43 8.64 20.57
C ARG A 16 21.84 7.39 21.37
N GLY A 17 21.63 6.18 20.84
CA GLY A 17 22.06 4.94 21.50
C GLY A 17 23.54 4.57 21.30
N PHE A 18 24.26 5.27 20.41
CA PHE A 18 25.57 4.81 19.93
C PHE A 18 26.79 5.52 20.56
N LEU A 19 26.60 6.48 21.48
CA LEU A 19 27.67 7.33 22.01
C LEU A 19 28.02 7.10 23.50
N SER A 20 27.70 5.93 24.06
CA SER A 20 28.08 5.60 25.45
C SER A 20 28.65 4.18 25.54
N GLY A 21 29.94 4.02 25.28
CA GLY A 21 30.65 2.76 25.52
C GLY A 21 32.11 2.81 25.05
N GLY A 22 33.00 3.22 25.95
CA GLY A 22 34.42 3.42 25.67
C GLY A 22 35.23 2.14 25.37
N SER A 23 36.24 2.34 24.52
CA SER A 23 37.61 1.82 24.55
C SER A 23 37.90 0.32 24.72
N ARG A 24 38.59 -0.20 23.67
CA ARG A 24 39.79 -1.07 23.64
C ARG A 24 39.67 -2.34 22.78
N LEU A 25 40.68 -2.44 21.91
CA LEU A 25 41.30 -3.53 21.15
C LEU A 25 40.50 -4.81 20.78
N GLY A 26 40.64 -5.21 19.50
CA GLY A 26 40.18 -6.50 18.98
C GLY A 26 39.74 -6.43 17.51
N PHE A 27 40.67 -6.14 16.61
CA PHE A 27 40.45 -6.06 15.16
C PHE A 27 40.47 -7.47 14.55
N SER A 28 39.40 -8.27 14.72
CA SER A 28 39.15 -9.41 13.80
C SER A 28 37.75 -10.07 13.89
N THR A 29 36.98 -9.90 14.97
CA THR A 29 35.63 -10.52 15.09
C THR A 29 34.50 -9.51 15.29
N ARG A 30 34.82 -8.25 15.61
CA ARG A 30 33.83 -7.16 15.78
C ARG A 30 33.18 -6.72 14.46
N ASN A 31 33.90 -6.81 13.35
CA ASN A 31 33.42 -6.37 12.04
C ASN A 31 32.29 -7.27 11.51
N VAL A 32 32.38 -8.59 11.67
CA VAL A 32 31.34 -9.55 11.25
C VAL A 32 30.05 -9.38 12.08
N ARG A 33 30.19 -9.05 13.36
CA ARG A 33 29.05 -8.84 14.27
C ARG A 33 28.33 -7.50 14.03
N LEU A 34 29.05 -6.49 13.54
CA LEU A 34 28.47 -5.20 13.13
C LEU A 34 27.81 -5.30 11.74
N THR A 35 28.45 -5.96 10.78
CA THR A 35 27.88 -6.16 9.44
C THR A 35 26.64 -7.05 9.48
N MET A 36 26.60 -8.07 10.33
CA MET A 36 25.38 -8.89 10.52
C MET A 36 24.22 -8.06 11.07
N LYS A 37 24.46 -7.16 12.03
CA LYS A 37 23.42 -6.26 12.56
C LYS A 37 22.96 -5.25 11.51
N LEU A 38 23.88 -4.68 10.73
CA LEU A 38 23.56 -3.77 9.62
C LEU A 38 22.76 -4.46 8.52
N LEU A 39 23.11 -5.70 8.16
CA LEU A 39 22.38 -6.49 7.17
C LEU A 39 20.98 -6.86 7.68
N VAL A 40 20.85 -7.28 8.94
CA VAL A 40 19.54 -7.57 9.54
C VAL A 40 18.66 -6.31 9.56
N VAL A 41 19.21 -5.16 9.95
CA VAL A 41 18.47 -3.88 9.92
C VAL A 41 18.09 -3.50 8.50
N ALA A 42 18.99 -3.64 7.52
CA ALA A 42 18.70 -3.34 6.11
C ALA A 42 17.61 -4.27 5.53
N VAL A 43 17.66 -5.56 5.83
CA VAL A 43 16.63 -6.53 5.42
C VAL A 43 15.28 -6.22 6.06
N LEU A 44 15.26 -5.90 7.37
CA LEU A 44 14.02 -5.48 8.04
C LEU A 44 13.46 -4.20 7.41
N CYS A 45 14.29 -3.18 7.18
CA CYS A 45 13.87 -1.96 6.49
C CYS A 45 13.27 -2.25 5.10
N ALA A 46 13.90 -3.13 4.31
CA ALA A 46 13.43 -3.50 2.98
C ALA A 46 12.03 -4.17 3.02
N ILE A 47 11.76 -5.02 4.03
CA ILE A 47 10.45 -5.66 4.20
C ILE A 47 9.35 -4.61 4.46
N PHE A 48 9.61 -3.60 5.30
CA PHE A 48 8.62 -2.57 5.60
C PHE A 48 8.29 -1.63 4.44
N VAL A 49 9.15 -1.51 3.41
CA VAL A 49 8.87 -0.63 2.25
C VAL A 49 7.85 -1.23 1.27
N ASN A 50 7.59 -2.54 1.33
CA ASN A 50 6.76 -3.23 0.34
C ASN A 50 5.27 -3.37 0.73
N ALA A 51 4.86 -2.91 1.92
CA ALA A 51 3.47 -2.94 2.35
C ALA A 51 2.76 -1.63 1.98
N ASP A 52 2.22 -1.57 0.76
CA ASP A 52 1.54 -0.37 0.24
C ASP A 52 0.01 -0.49 0.20
N ALA A 53 -0.59 -1.14 1.21
CA ALA A 53 -1.98 -0.89 1.58
C ALA A 53 -2.01 0.24 2.63
N TRP A 54 -2.92 1.20 2.49
CA TRP A 54 -3.10 2.21 3.53
C TRP A 54 -4.39 1.94 4.30
N VAL A 55 -4.24 1.91 5.61
CA VAL A 55 -5.34 1.91 6.56
C VAL A 55 -5.16 3.14 7.42
N ALA A 56 -6.21 3.94 7.59
CA ALA A 56 -6.21 5.06 8.52
C ALA A 56 -7.30 4.87 9.55
N PHE A 57 -6.99 5.18 10.81
CA PHE A 57 -7.95 5.14 11.91
C PHE A 57 -8.31 6.57 12.27
N ILE A 58 -9.60 6.90 12.22
CA ILE A 58 -10.17 8.16 12.68
C ILE A 58 -10.92 7.86 13.98
N LYS A 59 -10.57 8.57 15.05
CA LYS A 59 -11.34 8.50 16.30
C LYS A 59 -12.69 9.18 16.07
N ALA A 60 -13.77 8.58 16.56
CA ALA A 60 -15.05 9.28 16.62
C ALA A 60 -14.94 10.53 17.50
N ASP A 61 -15.68 11.57 17.13
CA ASP A 61 -15.71 12.81 17.89
C ASP A 61 -16.49 12.59 19.20
N PRO A 62 -15.85 12.71 20.38
CA PRO A 62 -16.46 12.38 21.66
C PRO A 62 -17.67 13.26 21.98
N GLU A 63 -17.73 14.49 21.46
CA GLU A 63 -18.87 15.39 21.71
C GLU A 63 -20.14 14.92 21.00
N THR A 64 -19.99 14.12 19.94
CA THR A 64 -21.09 13.63 19.09
C THR A 64 -21.47 12.18 19.34
N ALA A 65 -20.98 11.57 20.42
CA ALA A 65 -21.28 10.19 20.81
C ALA A 65 -22.79 9.90 20.96
N HIS A 66 -23.62 10.94 21.12
CA HIS A 66 -25.07 10.82 21.20
C HIS A 66 -25.77 10.68 19.82
N LEU A 67 -25.07 10.92 18.70
CA LEU A 67 -25.63 10.79 17.35
C LEU A 67 -25.46 9.39 16.72
N GLY A 68 -24.61 8.53 17.29
CA GLY A 68 -24.35 7.17 16.82
C GLY A 68 -23.08 6.57 17.41
N ASP A 69 -22.84 5.28 17.13
CA ASP A 69 -21.67 4.54 17.63
C ASP A 69 -20.35 5.12 17.09
N CYS A 70 -20.33 5.46 15.80
CA CYS A 70 -19.26 6.24 15.18
C CYS A 70 -19.85 7.47 14.49
N TYR A 71 -19.33 8.65 14.80
CA TYR A 71 -19.69 9.87 14.08
C TYR A 71 -18.43 10.58 13.59
N THR A 72 -18.45 11.01 12.33
CA THR A 72 -17.42 11.91 11.79
C THR A 72 -17.96 12.81 10.69
N THR A 73 -17.53 14.07 10.72
CA THR A 73 -17.75 15.03 9.63
C THR A 73 -16.70 14.88 8.52
N HIS A 74 -15.59 14.17 8.79
CA HIS A 74 -14.58 13.87 7.79
C HIS A 74 -15.18 13.01 6.67
N HIS A 75 -14.83 13.31 5.43
CA HIS A 75 -15.28 12.57 4.24
C HIS A 75 -16.81 12.47 4.07
N LYS A 76 -17.59 13.35 4.73
CA LYS A 76 -19.06 13.39 4.68
C LYS A 76 -19.74 12.07 5.12
N LEU A 77 -19.10 11.30 6.01
CA LEU A 77 -19.62 10.00 6.44
C LEU A 77 -20.81 10.11 7.41
N GLY A 78 -20.84 11.14 8.25
CA GLY A 78 -21.92 11.38 9.22
C GLY A 78 -21.97 10.33 10.33
N ALA A 79 -23.18 10.03 10.81
CA ALA A 79 -23.41 8.97 11.81
C ALA A 79 -23.42 7.60 11.14
N MET A 80 -22.63 6.67 11.68
CA MET A 80 -22.53 5.26 11.28
C MET A 80 -22.78 4.35 12.48
N LYS A 81 -23.40 3.20 12.24
CA LYS A 81 -23.57 2.16 13.26
C LYS A 81 -22.33 1.30 13.38
N SER A 82 -22.13 0.69 14.55
CA SER A 82 -21.05 -0.28 14.76
C SER A 82 -21.16 -1.44 13.76
N GLY A 83 -20.06 -1.70 13.04
CA GLY A 83 -19.99 -2.72 11.99
C GLY A 83 -20.48 -2.25 10.61
N GLU A 84 -21.01 -1.04 10.48
CA GLU A 84 -21.43 -0.47 9.20
C GLU A 84 -20.21 -0.09 8.35
N GLU A 85 -20.31 -0.37 7.05
CA GLU A 85 -19.34 0.02 6.04
C GLU A 85 -19.98 1.03 5.07
N ARG A 86 -19.32 2.16 4.85
CA ARG A 86 -19.73 3.18 3.89
C ARG A 86 -18.63 3.48 2.91
N ARG A 87 -19.02 3.70 1.66
CA ARG A 87 -18.11 4.14 0.62
C ARG A 87 -17.82 5.62 0.76
N ILE A 88 -16.57 6.01 0.54
CA ILE A 88 -16.15 7.41 0.51
C ILE A 88 -16.39 7.96 -0.90
N GLU A 89 -17.19 9.03 -1.01
CA GLU A 89 -17.44 9.68 -2.28
C GLU A 89 -16.16 10.26 -2.90
N GLY A 90 -15.98 10.06 -4.21
CA GLY A 90 -14.83 10.56 -4.96
C GLY A 90 -13.52 9.77 -4.75
N GLN A 91 -13.54 8.69 -3.97
CA GLN A 91 -12.37 7.82 -3.78
C GLN A 91 -12.75 6.34 -3.83
N CYS A 92 -11.85 5.48 -4.31
CA CYS A 92 -12.00 4.04 -4.15
C CYS A 92 -11.51 3.61 -2.76
N ALA A 93 -12.31 3.93 -1.75
CA ALA A 93 -12.05 3.60 -0.35
C ALA A 93 -13.36 3.37 0.41
N VAL A 94 -13.28 2.57 1.47
CA VAL A 94 -14.38 2.29 2.38
C VAL A 94 -14.02 2.73 3.80
N ALA A 95 -14.98 3.29 4.50
CA ALA A 95 -14.92 3.57 5.91
C ALA A 95 -15.74 2.51 6.65
N ARG A 96 -15.18 1.93 7.70
CA ARG A 96 -15.83 0.93 8.55
C ARG A 96 -15.86 1.42 9.98
N CYS A 97 -17.03 1.44 10.60
CA CYS A 97 -17.15 1.72 12.03
C CYS A 97 -16.79 0.45 12.82
N SER A 98 -15.77 0.55 13.67
CA SER A 98 -15.37 -0.51 14.58
C SER A 98 -16.24 -0.49 15.85
N THR A 99 -16.36 -1.63 16.52
CA THR A 99 -17.09 -1.76 17.80
C THR A 99 -16.50 -0.91 18.91
N GLY A 100 -15.23 -0.50 18.78
CA GLY A 100 -14.57 0.42 19.71
C GLY A 100 -14.87 1.91 19.49
N GLY A 101 -15.75 2.25 18.54
CA GLY A 101 -16.07 3.64 18.17
C GLY A 101 -15.04 4.29 17.23
N ASP A 102 -14.01 3.55 16.81
CA ASP A 102 -13.03 4.05 15.83
C ASP A 102 -13.50 3.75 14.39
N ILE A 103 -13.26 4.69 13.47
CA ILE A 103 -13.57 4.54 12.04
C ILE A 103 -12.29 4.14 11.29
N GLN A 104 -12.34 3.00 10.62
CA GLN A 104 -11.24 2.47 9.82
C GLN A 104 -11.47 2.82 8.35
N LEU A 105 -10.57 3.59 7.75
CA LEU A 105 -10.54 3.84 6.32
C LEU A 105 -9.62 2.82 5.66
N VAL A 106 -10.14 2.09 4.68
CA VAL A 106 -9.41 1.11 3.88
C VAL A 106 -9.46 1.55 2.43
N GLY A 107 -8.29 1.77 1.83
CA GLY A 107 -8.17 2.13 0.41
C GLY A 107 -7.35 1.12 -0.37
N CYS A 108 -7.32 1.33 -1.70
CA CYS A 108 -6.58 0.45 -2.61
C CYS A 108 -5.07 0.43 -2.34
N GLY A 109 -4.47 -0.72 -2.61
CA GLY A 109 -3.02 -0.86 -2.64
C GLY A 109 -2.39 -0.16 -3.85
N LYS A 110 -1.12 0.24 -3.73
CA LYS A 110 -0.37 0.75 -4.87
C LYS A 110 0.03 -0.41 -5.79
N VAL A 111 -0.30 -0.30 -7.08
CA VAL A 111 0.13 -1.24 -8.11
C VAL A 111 1.22 -0.61 -8.98
N MET A 112 2.18 -1.43 -9.39
CA MET A 112 3.22 -1.06 -10.34
C MET A 112 3.28 -2.12 -11.42
N ALA A 113 3.30 -1.70 -12.68
CA ALA A 113 3.45 -2.58 -13.82
C ALA A 113 4.79 -2.31 -14.52
N MET A 114 5.45 -3.38 -14.98
CA MET A 114 6.64 -3.27 -15.83
C MET A 114 6.22 -3.51 -17.29
N PRO A 115 6.81 -2.79 -18.28
CA PRO A 115 6.49 -3.02 -19.68
C PRO A 115 6.62 -4.50 -20.06
N PRO A 116 5.68 -5.07 -20.87
CA PRO A 116 4.66 -4.40 -21.67
C PRO A 116 3.31 -4.17 -20.94
N LEU A 117 3.22 -4.48 -19.65
CA LEU A 117 2.00 -4.35 -18.84
C LEU A 117 1.70 -2.88 -18.55
N ARG A 118 0.42 -2.52 -18.46
CA ARG A 118 -0.04 -1.17 -18.09
C ARG A 118 -0.86 -1.24 -16.81
N VAL A 119 -0.82 -0.15 -16.04
CA VAL A 119 -1.72 0.03 -14.91
C VAL A 119 -3.00 0.66 -15.44
N ASP A 120 -4.11 -0.05 -15.31
CA ASP A 120 -5.43 0.52 -15.49
C ASP A 120 -5.78 1.29 -14.20
N PRO A 121 -6.15 2.59 -14.28
CA PRO A 121 -6.52 3.37 -13.11
C PRO A 121 -7.73 2.83 -12.34
N GLY A 122 -8.51 1.92 -12.93
CA GLY A 122 -9.75 1.40 -12.35
C GLY A 122 -10.91 2.38 -12.53
N ASP A 123 -12.13 1.90 -12.25
CA ASP A 123 -13.35 2.68 -12.42
C ASP A 123 -13.96 3.06 -11.07
N LEU A 124 -14.01 4.37 -10.79
CA LEU A 124 -14.65 4.92 -9.59
C LEU A 124 -16.18 4.73 -9.58
N SER A 125 -16.79 4.26 -10.65
CA SER A 125 -18.22 3.92 -10.66
C SER A 125 -18.50 2.59 -9.93
N LEU A 126 -17.52 1.69 -9.88
CA LEU A 126 -17.65 0.36 -9.28
C LEU A 126 -17.51 0.40 -7.75
N PRO A 127 -18.09 -0.55 -7.01
CA PRO A 127 -17.89 -0.65 -5.56
C PRO A 127 -16.46 -1.07 -5.22
N TYR A 128 -15.96 -0.70 -4.04
CA TYR A 128 -14.72 -1.28 -3.51
C TYR A 128 -14.92 -2.78 -3.26
N PRO A 129 -13.97 -3.67 -3.63
CA PRO A 129 -12.61 -3.41 -4.13
C PRO A 129 -12.49 -3.34 -5.67
N GLN A 130 -13.60 -3.44 -6.41
CA GLN A 130 -13.60 -3.48 -7.87
C GLN A 130 -13.20 -2.16 -8.52
N CYS A 131 -13.36 -1.03 -7.82
CA CYS A 131 -12.88 0.27 -8.29
C CYS A 131 -11.35 0.47 -8.20
N CYS A 132 -10.60 -0.50 -7.68
CA CYS A 132 -9.16 -0.35 -7.51
C CYS A 132 -8.39 -0.46 -8.82
N PRO A 133 -7.24 0.24 -8.93
CA PRO A 133 -6.36 0.09 -10.08
C PRO A 133 -5.81 -1.33 -10.16
N HIS A 134 -5.72 -1.85 -11.37
CA HIS A 134 -5.27 -3.22 -11.62
C HIS A 134 -4.29 -3.26 -12.80
N ILE A 135 -3.55 -4.37 -12.91
CA ILE A 135 -2.59 -4.55 -14.00
C ILE A 135 -3.33 -5.12 -15.20
N ALA A 136 -3.46 -4.31 -16.25
CA ALA A 136 -3.98 -4.75 -17.53
C ALA A 136 -2.84 -5.29 -18.40
N LYS A 137 -3.06 -6.47 -18.99
CA LYS A 137 -2.22 -6.94 -20.09
C LYS A 137 -2.56 -6.12 -21.33
N PRO A 138 -1.57 -5.71 -22.14
CA PRO A 138 -1.88 -5.23 -23.47
C PRO A 138 -2.67 -6.33 -24.17
N GLU A 139 -3.80 -5.98 -24.76
CA GLU A 139 -4.51 -6.88 -25.65
C GLU A 139 -3.51 -7.26 -26.75
N VAL A 140 -3.04 -8.50 -26.71
CA VAL A 140 -2.31 -9.07 -27.83
C VAL A 140 -3.38 -9.20 -28.91
N THR A 141 -3.54 -8.16 -29.73
CA THR A 141 -4.24 -8.29 -30.99
C THR A 141 -3.52 -9.39 -31.75
N ILE A 142 -4.08 -10.59 -31.73
CA ILE A 142 -3.79 -11.65 -32.69
C ILE A 142 -4.35 -11.13 -34.02
N GLY A 143 -3.64 -10.15 -34.58
CA GLY A 143 -4.03 -9.32 -35.69
C GLY A 143 -2.84 -9.00 -36.59
N SER A 144 -1.79 -9.82 -36.52
CA SER A 144 -0.84 -9.99 -37.62
C SER A 144 -0.49 -11.46 -37.84
N PHE A 145 -1.48 -12.35 -37.65
CA PHE A 145 -1.59 -13.54 -38.48
C PHE A 145 -2.74 -13.24 -39.42
N ASN A 146 -2.43 -12.80 -40.65
CA ASN A 146 -3.40 -12.84 -41.73
C ASN A 146 -3.59 -14.32 -42.08
N PRO A 147 -4.74 -14.98 -41.82
CA PRO A 147 -5.00 -16.33 -42.33
C PRO A 147 -5.11 -16.38 -43.87
N ALA A 148 -4.95 -15.24 -44.55
CA ALA A 148 -4.95 -15.12 -46.01
C ALA A 148 -3.60 -15.46 -46.69
N LEU A 149 -2.52 -15.73 -45.94
CA LEU A 149 -1.20 -16.05 -46.50
C LEU A 149 -0.79 -17.54 -46.38
N GLU A 150 -1.70 -18.44 -46.02
CA GLU A 150 -1.46 -19.90 -46.03
C GLU A 150 -1.93 -20.59 -47.32
N LYS A 151 -1.96 -19.86 -48.44
CA LYS A 151 -2.29 -20.42 -49.77
C LYS A 151 -1.26 -20.09 -50.85
N GLN A 152 0.01 -19.88 -50.50
CA GLN A 152 1.09 -19.79 -51.48
C GLN A 152 2.27 -20.66 -51.06
N GLY A 153 2.22 -21.90 -51.54
CA GLY A 153 3.19 -22.97 -51.41
C GLY A 153 2.52 -24.26 -51.89
N SER A 154 1.99 -24.29 -53.13
CA SER A 154 2.75 -24.74 -54.31
C SER A 154 3.54 -26.00 -53.96
N ALA A 155 3.01 -27.20 -54.20
CA ALA A 155 2.99 -27.88 -55.51
C ALA A 155 4.36 -27.88 -56.21
N THR A 156 4.65 -29.02 -56.87
CA THR A 156 5.87 -29.46 -57.59
C THR A 156 7.03 -29.89 -56.69
N LEU A 157 7.63 -31.08 -56.83
CA LEU A 157 7.68 -32.05 -57.93
C LEU A 157 7.97 -33.45 -57.38
#